data_AF-A0A0F9ESU6-F1
#
_entry.id   AF-A0A0F9ESU6-F1
#
_cell.length_a   1.000
_cell.length_b   1.000
_cell.length_c   1.000
_cell.angle_alpha   90.00
_cell.angle_beta   90.00
_cell.angle_gamma   90.00
#
_symmetry.space_group_name_H-M   'P 1'
#
loop_
_entity.id
_entity.type
_entity.pdbx_description
1 polymer ?
#
loop_
_entity_poly.entity_id
_entity_poly.type
_entity_poly.pdbx_seq_one_letter_code
_entity_poly.pdbx_strand_id
1 'polypeptide(L)'
;MAFFLTRRGATLAMLASSVAPFSAVAQTAEVWSADMAADALQQDLIRMIDVRSRPEWTDTGVADGTWPISLHEDRFAERLFAARERAEGRPVALICATGGRSGSVMRSLRQAGYSGFLDVSEGMLGSA
;
A
#
# COMPACT_ATOMS: atom_id res chain seq x y z
N MET A 1 -59.74 53.04 4.25
CA MET A 1 -59.74 52.05 5.36
C MET A 1 -58.42 51.30 5.29
N ALA A 2 -57.67 51.29 6.39
CA ALA A 2 -56.28 50.85 6.51
C ALA A 2 -56.05 49.36 6.18
N PHE A 3 -54.80 48.98 5.85
CA PHE A 3 -53.90 48.23 6.74
C PHE A 3 -52.47 48.07 6.11
N PHE A 4 -51.47 48.63 6.80
CA PHE A 4 -50.04 48.26 7.01
C PHE A 4 -49.17 47.76 5.82
N LEU A 5 -48.12 48.47 5.40
CA LEU A 5 -46.74 48.63 5.94
C LEU A 5 -45.80 47.40 5.88
N THR A 6 -44.64 47.61 5.21
CA THR A 6 -43.30 46.99 5.46
C THR A 6 -43.13 45.49 5.11
N ARG A 7 -41.98 44.94 4.72
CA ARG A 7 -40.57 45.33 4.82
C ARG A 7 -39.73 44.42 3.89
N ARG A 8 -38.65 44.99 3.36
CA ARG A 8 -37.36 44.41 2.94
C ARG A 8 -37.14 42.89 3.14
N GLY A 9 -36.58 42.23 2.12
CA GLY A 9 -35.98 40.90 2.24
C GLY A 9 -35.09 40.52 1.06
N ALA A 10 -34.00 41.27 0.83
CA ALA A 10 -32.85 40.72 0.13
C ALA A 10 -32.07 39.85 1.13
N THR A 11 -31.81 38.58 0.81
CA THR A 11 -30.58 37.90 1.26
C THR A 11 -30.25 36.72 0.35
N LEU A 12 -29.05 36.84 -0.20
CA LEU A 12 -28.23 35.83 -0.82
C LEU A 12 -27.79 34.83 0.26
N ALA A 13 -27.91 33.52 0.01
CA ALA A 13 -27.21 32.50 0.79
C ALA A 13 -26.84 31.34 -0.14
N MET A 14 -25.83 31.56 -0.98
CA MET A 14 -25.13 30.47 -1.67
C MET A 14 -24.39 29.66 -0.60
N LEU A 15 -24.81 28.41 -0.42
CA LEU A 15 -24.16 27.44 0.45
C LEU A 15 -22.70 27.25 0.01
N ALA A 16 -21.78 27.57 0.91
CA ALA A 16 -20.38 27.19 0.78
C ALA A 16 -20.28 25.67 0.95
N SER A 17 -20.24 24.94 -0.17
CA SER A 17 -19.85 23.53 -0.17
C SER A 17 -18.34 23.46 0.10
N SER A 18 -18.01 23.08 1.32
CA SER A 18 -16.67 22.69 1.75
C SER A 18 -16.14 21.57 0.86
N VAL A 19 -15.27 21.93 -0.09
CA VAL A 19 -14.43 20.97 -0.82
C VAL A 19 -13.36 20.51 0.16
N ALA A 20 -13.56 19.32 0.75
CA ALA A 20 -12.48 18.65 1.45
C ALA A 20 -11.36 18.35 0.43
N PRO A 21 -10.09 18.64 0.74
CA PRO A 21 -9.00 18.29 -0.16
C PRO A 21 -8.95 16.76 -0.26
N PHE A 22 -9.17 16.24 -1.47
CA PHE A 22 -8.87 14.86 -1.80
C PHE A 22 -7.36 14.70 -1.63
N SER A 23 -6.93 13.88 -0.67
CA SER A 23 -5.53 13.64 -0.37
C SER A 23 -4.78 13.26 -1.66
N ALA A 24 -3.78 14.05 -2.02
CA ALA A 24 -2.81 13.67 -3.04
C ALA A 24 -2.13 12.39 -2.56
N VAL A 25 -2.47 11.26 -3.18
CA VAL A 25 -1.71 10.02 -3.01
C VAL A 25 -0.34 10.29 -3.61
N ALA A 26 0.65 10.55 -2.74
CA ALA A 26 2.03 10.64 -3.14
C ALA A 26 2.38 9.35 -3.88
N GLN A 27 2.86 9.46 -5.11
CA GLN A 27 3.44 8.34 -5.84
C GLN A 27 4.78 8.03 -5.19
N THR A 28 4.75 7.31 -4.07
CA THR A 28 5.94 6.68 -3.52
C THR A 28 6.54 5.82 -4.62
N ALA A 29 7.84 5.97 -4.88
CA ALA A 29 8.54 5.12 -5.84
C ALA A 29 8.20 3.66 -5.51
N GLU A 30 7.64 2.94 -6.47
CA GLU A 30 7.07 1.59 -6.27
C GLU A 30 8.15 0.50 -6.09
N VAL A 31 9.43 0.92 -5.99
CA VAL A 31 10.61 0.07 -5.88
C VAL A 31 11.55 0.70 -4.85
N TRP A 32 11.84 -0.04 -3.78
CA TRP A 32 12.66 0.37 -2.64
C TRP A 32 13.86 -0.54 -2.46
N SER A 33 14.93 0.01 -1.86
CA SER A 33 16.07 -0.76 -1.37
C SER A 33 15.71 -1.55 -0.12
N ALA A 34 16.52 -2.56 0.23
CA ALA A 34 16.25 -3.41 1.39
C ALA A 34 16.35 -2.66 2.71
N ASP A 35 17.30 -1.72 2.84
CA ASP A 35 17.48 -0.88 4.03
C ASP A 35 16.27 0.02 4.28
N MET A 36 15.80 0.72 3.24
CA MET A 36 14.62 1.58 3.33
C MET A 36 13.37 0.78 3.71
N ALA A 37 13.19 -0.41 3.15
CA ALA A 37 12.08 -1.29 3.49
C ALA A 37 12.17 -1.81 4.94
N ALA A 38 13.38 -2.13 5.41
CA ALA A 38 13.60 -2.57 6.79
C ALA A 38 13.28 -1.46 7.79
N ASP A 39 13.77 -0.24 7.56
CA ASP A 39 13.50 0.92 8.41
C ASP A 39 12.00 1.24 8.46
N ALA A 40 11.34 1.25 7.30
CA ALA A 40 9.91 1.50 7.21
C ALA A 40 9.08 0.41 7.90
N LEU A 41 9.52 -0.86 7.86
CA LEU A 41 8.85 -1.95 8.57
C LEU A 41 8.97 -1.76 10.09
N GLN A 42 10.16 -1.41 10.59
CA GLN A 42 10.39 -1.16 12.02
C GLN A 42 9.58 0.03 12.54
N GLN A 43 9.35 1.03 11.69
CA GLN A 43 8.53 2.21 12.01
C GLN A 43 7.02 1.99 11.82
N ASP A 44 6.58 0.76 11.51
CA ASP A 44 5.18 0.41 11.25
C ASP A 44 4.55 1.18 10.07
N LEU A 45 5.37 1.72 9.16
CA LEU A 45 4.90 2.50 8.00
C LEU A 45 4.41 1.61 6.86
N ILE A 46 4.89 0.37 6.82
CA ILE A 46 4.53 -0.63 5.80
C ILE A 46 4.07 -1.93 6.47
N ARG A 47 3.51 -2.83 5.65
CA ARG A 47 3.50 -4.27 5.91
C ARG A 47 4.41 -4.95 4.91
N MET A 48 4.97 -6.09 5.27
CA MET A 48 5.86 -6.83 4.37
C MET A 48 5.38 -8.26 4.20
N ILE A 49 5.47 -8.75 2.96
CA ILE A 49 5.22 -10.14 2.58
C ILE A 49 6.51 -10.72 2.00
N ASP A 50 6.99 -11.80 2.60
CA ASP A 50 8.06 -12.62 2.04
C ASP A 50 7.44 -13.62 1.06
N VAL A 51 7.76 -13.48 -0.24
CA VAL A 51 7.21 -14.30 -1.32
C VAL A 51 8.09 -15.51 -1.68
N ARG A 52 9.16 -15.76 -0.91
CA ARG A 52 10.06 -16.90 -1.10
C ARG A 52 9.38 -18.23 -0.77
N SER A 53 10.06 -19.33 -1.05
CA SER A 53 9.61 -20.69 -0.76
C SER A 53 9.88 -21.09 0.69
N ARG A 54 9.20 -22.14 1.19
CA ARG A 54 9.46 -22.69 2.53
C ARG A 54 10.90 -23.15 2.76
N PRO A 55 11.57 -23.82 1.79
CA PRO A 55 12.99 -24.14 1.94
C PRO A 55 13.84 -22.89 2.17
N GLU A 56 13.64 -21.82 1.39
CA GLU A 56 14.39 -20.56 1.55
C GLU A 56 14.19 -19.94 2.96
N TRP A 57 12.97 -19.98 3.49
CA TRP A 57 12.68 -19.54 4.86
C TRP A 57 13.33 -20.44 5.92
N THR A 58 13.43 -21.73 5.65
CA THR A 58 14.09 -22.67 6.55
C THR A 58 15.60 -22.42 6.58
N ASP A 59 16.19 -22.09 5.44
CA ASP A 59 17.63 -21.90 5.28
C ASP A 59 18.13 -20.58 5.89
N THR A 60 17.34 -19.51 5.75
CA THR A 60 17.79 -18.14 6.09
C THR A 60 16.88 -17.41 7.07
N GLY A 61 15.78 -18.02 7.49
CA GLY A 61 14.75 -17.38 8.30
C GLY A 61 13.84 -16.46 7.48
N VAL A 62 12.91 -15.82 8.19
CA VAL A 62 12.01 -14.78 7.68
C VAL A 62 12.31 -13.51 8.47
N ALA A 63 12.32 -12.36 7.82
CA ALA A 63 12.53 -11.09 8.51
C ALA A 63 11.42 -10.84 9.55
N ASP A 64 11.79 -10.33 10.73
CA ASP A 64 10.85 -10.02 11.79
C ASP A 64 9.75 -9.06 11.30
N GLY A 65 8.51 -9.27 11.75
CA GLY A 65 7.36 -8.46 11.32
C GLY A 65 6.86 -8.73 9.89
N THR A 66 7.47 -9.69 9.17
CA THR A 66 7.08 -10.05 7.80
C THR A 66 6.10 -11.21 7.77
N TRP A 67 5.13 -11.16 6.86
CA TRP A 67 4.17 -12.23 6.63
C TRP A 67 4.71 -13.26 5.62
N PRO A 68 4.89 -14.53 5.99
CA PRO A 68 5.34 -15.57 5.07
C PRO A 68 4.18 -16.01 4.17
N ILE A 69 4.12 -15.52 2.93
CA ILE A 69 3.11 -15.89 1.93
C ILE A 69 3.84 -16.27 0.64
N SER A 70 4.05 -17.57 0.46
CA SER A 70 4.88 -18.07 -0.62
C SER A 70 4.19 -17.95 -1.98
N LEU A 71 4.93 -17.44 -2.97
CA LEU A 71 4.55 -17.48 -4.39
C LEU A 71 4.46 -18.92 -4.95
N HIS A 72 5.08 -19.88 -4.27
CA HIS A 72 5.17 -21.29 -4.69
C HIS A 72 4.03 -22.16 -4.14
N GLU A 73 3.06 -21.54 -3.47
CA GLU A 73 1.93 -22.23 -2.85
C GLU A 73 0.63 -21.80 -3.51
N ASP A 74 -0.36 -22.69 -3.45
CA ASP A 74 -1.68 -22.45 -4.02
C ASP A 74 -2.32 -21.15 -3.48
N ARG A 75 -3.25 -20.61 -4.28
CA ARG A 75 -4.08 -19.45 -3.90
C ARG A 75 -3.25 -18.23 -3.49
N PHE A 76 -2.05 -18.07 -4.05
CA PHE A 76 -1.14 -16.95 -3.73
C PHE A 76 -1.83 -15.58 -3.89
N ALA A 77 -2.49 -15.34 -5.02
CA ALA A 77 -3.16 -14.06 -5.29
C ALA A 77 -4.21 -13.74 -4.22
N GLU A 78 -5.02 -14.72 -3.82
CA GLU A 78 -6.05 -14.54 -2.80
C GLU A 78 -5.45 -14.21 -1.44
N ARG A 79 -4.38 -14.91 -1.04
CA ARG A 79 -3.66 -14.63 0.21
C ARG A 79 -2.97 -13.27 0.18
N LEU A 80 -2.41 -12.87 -0.96
CA LEU A 80 -1.80 -11.57 -1.19
C LEU A 80 -2.82 -10.44 -0.98
N PHE A 81 -4.02 -10.56 -1.57
CA PHE A 81 -5.06 -9.53 -1.41
C PHE A 81 -5.68 -9.53 0.00
N ALA A 82 -5.87 -10.69 0.63
CA ALA A 82 -6.29 -10.76 2.03
C ALA A 82 -5.28 -10.09 2.97
N ALA A 83 -3.98 -10.21 2.69
CA ALA A 83 -2.93 -9.52 3.43
C ALA A 83 -2.98 -7.99 3.22
N ARG A 84 -3.23 -7.52 1.98
CA ARG A 84 -3.46 -6.10 1.70
C ARG A 84 -4.65 -5.54 2.46
N GLU A 85 -5.76 -6.25 2.55
CA GLU A 85 -6.92 -5.83 3.35
C GLU A 85 -6.57 -5.70 4.84
N ARG A 86 -5.73 -6.60 5.36
CA ARG A 86 -5.22 -6.57 6.74
C ARG A 86 -4.12 -5.54 6.97
N ALA A 87 -3.65 -4.85 5.93
CA ALA A 87 -2.59 -3.86 6.08
C ALA A 87 -3.06 -2.54 6.70
N GLU A 88 -4.37 -2.37 6.93
CA GLU A 88 -4.98 -1.19 7.58
C GLU A 88 -4.61 0.12 6.86
N GLY A 89 -4.53 0.08 5.52
CA GLY A 89 -4.21 1.24 4.69
C GLY A 89 -2.71 1.50 4.50
N ARG A 90 -1.82 0.77 5.20
CA ARG A 90 -0.37 0.81 4.92
C ARG A 90 -0.04 0.11 3.60
N PRO A 91 0.96 0.58 2.84
CA PRO A 91 1.45 -0.14 1.67
C PRO A 91 2.05 -1.49 2.04
N VAL A 92 1.94 -2.44 1.12
CA VAL A 92 2.46 -3.81 1.27
C VAL A 92 3.72 -3.99 0.43
N ALA A 93 4.88 -4.08 1.08
CA ALA A 93 6.14 -4.42 0.44
C ALA A 93 6.23 -5.93 0.14
N LEU A 94 6.71 -6.27 -1.05
CA LEU A 94 6.99 -7.63 -1.46
C LEU A 94 8.51 -7.83 -1.49
N ILE A 95 8.98 -8.82 -0.74
CA ILE A 95 10.39 -9.18 -0.71
C ILE A 95 10.58 -10.62 -1.17
N CYS A 96 11.58 -10.86 -2.01
CA CYS A 96 12.03 -12.21 -2.36
C CYS A 96 13.53 -12.36 -2.06
N ALA A 97 14.21 -13.36 -2.62
CA ALA A 97 15.66 -13.53 -2.37
C ALA A 97 16.50 -12.36 -2.91
N THR A 98 16.24 -11.93 -4.16
CA THR A 98 17.09 -10.98 -4.91
C THR A 98 16.28 -9.99 -5.78
N GLY A 99 15.03 -9.71 -5.42
CA GLY A 99 14.11 -8.81 -6.15
C GLY A 99 13.43 -9.37 -7.42
N GLY A 100 13.94 -10.44 -8.03
CA GLY A 100 13.40 -10.92 -9.32
C GLY A 100 11.92 -11.36 -9.29
N ARG A 101 11.50 -12.11 -8.27
CA ARG A 101 10.12 -12.61 -8.13
C ARG A 101 9.16 -11.52 -7.69
N SER A 102 9.54 -10.72 -6.69
CA SER A 102 8.74 -9.59 -6.20
C SER A 102 8.50 -8.57 -7.31
N GLY A 103 9.52 -8.21 -8.09
CA GLY A 103 9.37 -7.36 -9.27
C GLY A 103 8.45 -7.94 -10.35
N SER A 104 8.40 -9.27 -10.51
CA SER A 104 7.46 -9.92 -11.43
C SER A 104 6.01 -9.83 -10.97
N VAL A 105 5.77 -10.03 -9.67
CA VAL A 105 4.44 -9.83 -9.07
C VAL A 105 4.02 -8.37 -9.21
N MET A 106 4.91 -7.43 -8.92
CA MET A 106 4.66 -5.99 -9.03
C MET A 106 4.30 -5.57 -10.46
N ARG A 107 5.00 -6.08 -11.49
CA ARG A 107 4.61 -5.83 -12.89
C ARG A 107 3.19 -6.32 -13.18
N SER A 108 2.83 -7.49 -12.67
CA SER A 108 1.48 -8.07 -12.88
C SER A 108 0.40 -7.24 -12.19
N LEU A 109 0.66 -6.79 -10.96
CA LEU A 109 -0.24 -5.92 -10.20
C LEU A 109 -0.47 -4.58 -10.92
N ARG A 110 0.60 -3.95 -11.42
CA ARG A 110 0.53 -2.70 -12.17
C ARG A 110 -0.26 -2.84 -13.47
N GLN A 111 -0.03 -3.91 -14.23
CA GLN A 111 -0.78 -4.20 -15.45
C GLN A 111 -2.27 -4.40 -15.17
N ALA A 112 -2.61 -4.96 -14.02
CA ALA A 112 -3.99 -5.12 -13.57
C ALA A 112 -4.59 -3.88 -12.89
N GLY A 113 -3.84 -2.77 -12.78
CA GLY A 113 -4.32 -1.51 -12.21
C GLY A 113 -4.39 -1.49 -10.67
N TYR A 114 -3.72 -2.41 -9.99
CA TYR A 114 -3.64 -2.41 -8.52
C TYR A 114 -2.55 -1.46 -8.02
N SER A 115 -2.81 -0.84 -6.87
CA SER A 115 -1.90 0.06 -6.16
C SER A 115 -1.81 -0.29 -4.67
N GLY A 116 -0.85 0.31 -3.98
CA GLY A 116 -0.59 0.07 -2.55
C GLY A 116 0.36 -1.11 -2.29
N PHE A 117 1.12 -1.52 -3.30
CA PHE A 117 2.21 -2.48 -3.17
C PHE A 117 3.55 -1.81 -3.48
N LEU A 118 4.65 -2.39 -2.98
CA LEU A 118 6.02 -1.91 -3.20
C LEU A 118 6.92 -3.13 -3.51
N ASP A 119 7.88 -2.98 -4.41
CA ASP A 119 8.95 -3.97 -4.64
C ASP A 119 10.15 -3.68 -3.73
N VAL A 120 10.70 -4.69 -3.07
CA VAL A 120 12.03 -4.61 -2.46
C VAL A 120 13.04 -5.21 -3.43
N SER A 121 13.69 -4.37 -4.24
CA SER A 121 14.45 -4.80 -5.43
C SER A 121 15.71 -5.60 -5.12
N GLU A 122 16.28 -5.43 -3.93
CA GLU A 122 17.50 -6.13 -3.53
C GLU A 122 17.19 -7.50 -2.90
N GLY A 123 15.94 -7.71 -2.49
CA GLY A 123 15.53 -8.89 -1.76
C GLY A 123 16.21 -9.05 -0.39
N MET A 124 15.99 -10.21 0.22
CA MET A 124 16.55 -10.59 1.52
C MET A 124 18.07 -10.77 1.50
N LEU A 125 18.66 -11.05 0.34
CA LEU A 125 20.10 -11.31 0.21
C LEU A 125 20.90 -10.05 -0.14
N GLY A 126 20.23 -8.94 -0.45
CA GLY A 126 20.85 -7.68 -0.83
C GLY A 126 21.42 -7.67 -2.25
N SER A 127 21.84 -6.48 -2.69
CA SER A 127 22.66 -6.28 -3.88
C SER A 127 24.13 -6.43 -3.50
N ALA A 128 24.93 -7.11 -4.33
CA ALA A 128 26.38 -7.23 -4.15
C ALA A 128 27.13 -5.97 -4.55
#